data_AF-A0A2N3QN67-F1
#
_entry.id   AF-A0A2N3QN67-F1
#
_cell.length_a   1.000
_cell.length_b   1.000
_cell.length_c   1.000
_cell.angle_alpha   90.00
_cell.angle_beta   90.00
_cell.angle_gamma   90.00
#
_symmetry.space_group_name_H-M   'P 1'
#
loop_
_entity.id
_entity.type
_entity.pdbx_description
1 polymer ?
#
loop_
_entity_poly.entity_id
_entity_poly.type
_entity_poly.pdbx_seq_one_letter_code
_entity_poly.pdbx_strand_id
1 'polypeptide(L)'
;MDKQLRDAWLIDHDYLTIYQGRDCLSLDAFAILGNISPERFRQGFHYYPATNEFEMDDALKQDITRGAQELMAKHGTTNMLDILYLEAQQHEADKEKL
;
A
#
# COMPACT_ATOMS: atom_id res chain seq x y z
N MET A 1 8.39 -14.90 7.91
CA MET A 1 8.95 -13.59 8.26
C MET A 1 8.71 -13.32 9.74
N ASP A 2 9.69 -12.75 10.45
CA ASP A 2 9.48 -12.31 11.83
C ASP A 2 8.57 -11.08 11.83
N LYS A 3 7.43 -11.15 12.53
CA LYS A 3 6.42 -10.09 12.53
C LYS A 3 6.93 -8.82 13.21
N GLN A 4 7.66 -8.94 14.32
CA GLN A 4 8.14 -7.79 15.06
C GLN A 4 9.18 -7.02 14.25
N LEU A 5 10.09 -7.73 13.57
CA LEU A 5 11.08 -7.11 12.69
C LEU A 5 10.41 -6.39 11.51
N ARG A 6 9.46 -7.06 10.86
CA ARG A 6 8.70 -6.52 9.73
C ARG A 6 7.95 -5.24 10.11
N ASP A 7 7.19 -5.30 11.21
CA ASP A 7 6.37 -4.17 11.65
C ASP A 7 7.24 -3.00 12.10
N ALA A 8 8.35 -3.26 12.81
CA ALA A 8 9.31 -2.23 13.20
C ALA A 8 9.91 -1.53 11.98
N TRP A 9 10.31 -2.28 10.95
CA TRP A 9 10.85 -1.71 9.72
C TRP A 9 9.80 -0.86 8.97
N LEU A 10 8.57 -1.36 8.83
CA LEU A 10 7.49 -0.61 8.17
C LEU A 10 7.12 0.68 8.90
N ILE A 11 7.26 0.72 10.23
CA ILE A 11 7.04 1.92 11.04
C ILE A 11 8.20 2.91 10.88
N ASP A 12 9.44 2.43 10.94
CA ASP A 12 10.64 3.27 10.81
C ASP A 12 10.74 3.95 9.43
N HIS A 13 10.15 3.34 8.42
CA HIS A 13 10.10 3.82 7.03
C HIS A 13 8.77 4.50 6.65
N ASP A 14 7.96 4.92 7.62
CA ASP A 14 6.71 5.69 7.40
C ASP A 14 5.64 4.99 6.51
N TYR A 15 5.69 3.67 6.38
CA TYR A 15 4.67 2.88 5.66
C TYR A 15 3.50 2.46 6.56
N LEU A 16 3.79 2.22 7.85
CA LEU A 16 2.83 1.78 8.86
C LEU A 16 2.86 2.73 10.07
N THR A 17 1.70 3.05 10.61
CA THR A 17 1.57 3.73 11.90
C THR A 17 0.51 3.01 12.72
N ILE A 18 0.70 2.94 14.05
CA ILE A 18 -0.30 2.37 14.95
C ILE A 18 -1.07 3.51 15.62
N TYR A 19 -2.33 3.71 15.22
CA TYR A 19 -3.21 4.70 15.83
C TYR A 19 -4.33 4.01 16.61
N GLN A 20 -4.40 4.26 17.92
CA GLN A 20 -5.38 3.63 18.83
C GLN A 20 -5.42 2.09 18.73
N GLY A 21 -4.25 1.47 18.56
CA GLY A 21 -4.12 0.01 18.44
C GLY A 21 -4.57 -0.56 17.09
N ARG A 22 -4.72 0.28 16.06
CA ARG A 22 -5.06 -0.13 14.70
C ARG A 22 -3.93 0.22 13.74
N ASP A 23 -3.69 -0.69 12.80
CA ASP A 23 -2.77 -0.48 11.69
C ASP A 23 -3.34 0.61 10.77
N CYS A 24 -2.54 1.64 10.52
CA CYS A 24 -2.82 2.72 9.60
C CYS A 24 -1.71 2.76 8.57
N LEU A 25 -2.08 2.69 7.30
CA LEU A 25 -1.13 2.69 6.19
C LEU A 25 -1.01 4.08 5.60
N SER A 26 0.21 4.47 5.24
CA SER A 26 0.44 5.69 4.47
C SER A 26 -0.13 5.57 3.05
N LEU A 27 -0.26 6.71 2.35
CA LEU A 27 -0.72 6.72 0.98
C LEU A 27 0.20 5.90 0.05
N ASP A 28 1.51 5.98 0.28
CA ASP A 28 2.51 5.22 -0.47
C ASP A 28 2.36 3.72 -0.22
N ALA A 29 2.11 3.31 1.03
CA ALA A 29 1.81 1.91 1.34
C ALA A 29 0.55 1.40 0.61
N PHE A 30 -0.50 2.22 0.52
CA PHE A 30 -1.69 1.90 -0.25
C PHE A 30 -1.41 1.76 -1.75
N ALA A 31 -0.62 2.66 -2.33
CA ALA A 31 -0.26 2.59 -3.75
C ALA A 31 0.56 1.34 -4.06
N ILE A 32 1.54 1.01 -3.20
CA ILE A 32 2.35 -0.21 -3.30
C ILE A 32 1.47 -1.46 -3.24
N LEU A 33 0.56 -1.55 -2.26
CA LEU A 33 -0.32 -2.71 -2.10
C LEU A 33 -1.33 -2.89 -3.23
N GLY A 34 -1.70 -1.79 -3.90
CA GLY A 34 -2.50 -1.82 -5.10
C GLY A 34 -1.69 -2.14 -6.36
N ASN A 35 -0.36 -2.23 -6.29
CA ASN A 35 0.55 -2.30 -7.44
C ASN A 35 0.22 -1.24 -8.51
N ILE A 36 -0.06 -0.01 -8.07
CA ILE A 36 -0.44 1.11 -8.94
C ILE A 36 0.46 2.31 -8.70
N SER A 37 0.64 3.13 -9.73
CA SER A 37 1.37 4.39 -9.57
C SER A 37 0.57 5.38 -8.71
N PRO A 38 1.25 6.26 -7.95
CA PRO A 38 0.59 7.35 -7.24
C PRO A 38 -0.25 8.25 -8.15
N GLU A 39 0.18 8.47 -9.40
CA GLU A 39 -0.58 9.23 -10.40
C GLU A 39 -1.92 8.54 -10.72
N ARG A 40 -1.91 7.22 -10.89
CA ARG A 40 -3.13 6.45 -11.17
C ARG A 40 -4.09 6.51 -9.99
N PHE A 41 -3.58 6.40 -8.76
CA PHE A 41 -4.37 6.56 -7.56
C PHE A 41 -5.03 7.95 -7.49
N ARG A 42 -4.26 9.03 -7.70
CA ARG A 42 -4.78 10.41 -7.68
C ARG A 42 -5.83 10.68 -8.75
N GLN A 43 -5.78 10.00 -9.88
CA GLN A 43 -6.75 10.17 -10.96
C GLN A 43 -8.11 9.56 -10.64
N GLY A 44 -8.15 8.38 -10.01
CA GLY A 44 -9.39 7.67 -9.73
C GLY A 44 -9.88 7.79 -8.29
N PHE A 45 -9.13 8.44 -7.40
CA PHE A 45 -9.52 8.70 -6.02
C PHE A 45 -10.09 10.12 -5.88
N HIS A 46 -11.30 10.21 -5.37
CA HIS A 46 -12.01 11.47 -5.15
C HIS A 46 -12.40 11.59 -3.68
N TYR A 47 -12.02 12.68 -3.03
CA TYR A 47 -12.49 13.02 -1.69
C TYR A 47 -13.55 14.11 -1.79
N TYR A 48 -14.68 13.90 -1.13
CA TYR A 48 -15.82 14.82 -1.07
C TYR A 48 -15.92 15.41 0.34
N PRO A 49 -15.37 16.62 0.59
CA PRO A 49 -15.32 17.19 1.94
C PRO A 49 -16.70 17.48 2.53
N ALA A 50 -17.70 17.75 1.68
CA ALA A 50 -19.05 18.09 2.12
C ALA A 50 -19.78 16.93 2.81
N THR A 51 -19.49 15.69 2.40
CA THR A 51 -20.08 14.48 2.99
C THR A 51 -19.06 13.68 3.82
N ASN A 52 -17.80 14.09 3.81
CA ASN A 52 -16.68 13.35 4.38
C ASN A 52 -16.57 11.92 3.83
N GLU A 53 -16.81 11.78 2.53
CA GLU A 53 -16.76 10.51 1.81
C GLU A 53 -15.56 10.48 0.86
N PHE A 54 -15.10 9.28 0.56
CA PHE A 54 -14.15 9.02 -0.52
C PHE A 54 -14.78 8.06 -1.53
N GLU A 55 -14.47 8.29 -2.80
CA GLU A 55 -14.87 7.44 -3.91
C GLU A 55 -13.63 7.00 -4.66
N MET A 56 -13.64 5.73 -5.08
CA MET A 56 -12.74 5.22 -6.10
C MET A 56 -13.57 4.94 -7.34
N ASP A 57 -13.13 5.41 -8.50
CA ASP A 57 -13.76 5.03 -9.76
C ASP A 57 -13.63 3.52 -10.01
N ASP A 58 -14.49 2.96 -10.88
CA ASP A 58 -14.51 1.52 -11.12
C ASP A 58 -13.23 0.98 -11.75
N ALA A 59 -12.52 1.81 -12.53
CA ALA A 59 -11.26 1.42 -13.14
C ALA A 59 -10.14 1.34 -12.09
N LEU A 60 -10.10 2.26 -11.11
CA LEU A 60 -9.18 2.24 -9.99
C LEU A 60 -9.47 1.04 -9.07
N LYS A 61 -10.74 0.74 -8.79
CA LYS A 61 -11.11 -0.48 -8.04
C LYS A 61 -10.59 -1.74 -8.72
N GLN A 62 -10.73 -1.84 -10.04
CA GLN A 62 -10.24 -2.97 -10.83
C GLN A 62 -8.71 -3.04 -10.82
N ASP A 63 -8.02 -1.91 -10.99
CA ASP A 63 -6.57 -1.84 -10.97
C ASP A 63 -5.99 -2.27 -9.62
N ILE A 64 -6.52 -1.73 -8.51
CA ILE A 64 -6.10 -2.10 -7.15
C ILE A 64 -6.36 -3.59 -6.90
N THR A 65 -7.54 -4.10 -7.30
CA THR A 65 -7.88 -5.52 -7.09
C THR A 65 -6.95 -6.43 -7.86
N ARG A 66 -6.70 -6.14 -9.14
CA ARG A 66 -5.79 -6.90 -9.99
C ARG A 66 -4.37 -6.85 -9.43
N GLY A 67 -3.88 -5.66 -9.09
CA GLY A 67 -2.53 -5.48 -8.55
C GLY A 67 -2.32 -6.20 -7.23
N ALA A 68 -3.28 -6.12 -6.30
CA ALA A 68 -3.23 -6.87 -5.05
C ALA A 68 -3.18 -8.39 -5.29
N GLN A 69 -3.96 -8.91 -6.24
CA GLN A 69 -3.94 -10.33 -6.61
C GLN A 69 -2.60 -10.76 -7.21
N GLU A 70 -2.02 -9.93 -8.09
CA GLU A 70 -0.69 -10.16 -8.66
C GLU A 70 0.39 -10.23 -7.56
N LEU A 71 0.35 -9.32 -6.59
CA LEU A 71 1.28 -9.32 -5.47
C LEU A 71 1.10 -10.53 -4.55
N MET A 72 -0.14 -10.92 -4.24
CA MET A 72 -0.41 -12.13 -3.46
C MET A 72 0.14 -13.38 -4.15
N ALA A 73 -0.01 -13.47 -5.48
CA ALA A 73 0.52 -14.57 -6.27
C ALA A 73 2.06 -14.54 -6.33
N LYS A 74 2.66 -13.36 -6.54
CA LYS A 74 4.12 -13.15 -6.59
C LYS A 74 4.81 -13.60 -5.31
N HIS A 75 4.23 -13.28 -4.15
CA HIS A 75 4.83 -13.57 -2.84
C HIS A 75 4.32 -14.85 -2.17
N GLY A 76 3.31 -15.50 -2.74
CA GLY A 76 2.73 -16.72 -2.17
C GLY A 76 2.08 -16.52 -0.79
N THR A 77 1.60 -15.32 -0.49
CA THR A 77 0.95 -14.98 0.80
C THR A 77 -0.21 -14.01 0.58
N THR A 78 -1.20 -14.06 1.47
CA THR A 78 -2.30 -13.09 1.52
C THR A 78 -2.14 -12.08 2.66
N ASN A 79 -1.05 -12.18 3.43
CA ASN A 79 -0.76 -11.25 4.51
C ASN A 79 -0.28 -9.92 3.92
N MET A 80 -1.14 -8.90 4.04
CA MET A 80 -0.91 -7.57 3.48
C MET A 80 0.39 -6.92 3.97
N LEU A 81 0.70 -7.03 5.27
CA LEU A 81 1.92 -6.44 5.82
C LEU A 81 3.17 -7.18 5.36
N ASP A 82 3.08 -8.50 5.12
CA ASP A 82 4.20 -9.24 4.52
C ASP A 82 4.49 -8.78 3.08
N ILE A 83 3.43 -8.60 2.28
CA ILE A 83 3.53 -8.09 0.92
C ILE A 83 4.11 -6.67 0.91
N LEU A 84 3.55 -5.79 1.76
CA LEU A 84 3.97 -4.40 1.85
C LEU A 84 5.46 -4.30 2.18
N TYR A 85 5.94 -5.06 3.17
CA TYR A 85 7.35 -5.07 3.53
C TYR A 85 8.27 -5.45 2.36
N LEU A 86 7.93 -6.52 1.64
CA LEU A 86 8.73 -7.00 0.51
C LEU A 86 8.76 -5.99 -0.65
N GLU A 87 7.61 -5.41 -0.99
CA GLU A 87 7.52 -4.43 -2.07
C GLU A 87 8.11 -3.07 -1.70
N ALA A 88 7.95 -2.61 -0.45
CA ALA A 88 8.53 -1.36 0.03
C ALA A 88 10.06 -1.40 0.01
N GLN A 89 10.67 -2.50 0.44
CA GLN A 89 12.13 -2.68 0.36
C GLN A 89 12.64 -2.60 -1.07
N GLN A 90 11.94 -3.24 -2.01
CA GLN A 90 12.30 -3.17 -3.44
C GLN A 90 12.15 -1.75 -3.99
N HIS A 91 11.05 -1.08 -3.65
CA HIS A 91 10.76 0.28 -4.10
C HIS A 91 11.79 1.30 -3.61
N GLU A 92 12.25 1.20 -2.35
CA GLU A 92 13.33 2.04 -1.84
C GLU A 92 14.66 1.75 -2.54
N ALA A 93 15.02 0.47 -2.72
CA ALA A 93 16.23 0.08 -3.42
C ALA A 93 16.24 0.57 -4.89
N ASP A 94 15.08 0.76 -5.51
CA ASP A 94 14.97 1.30 -6.87
C ASP A 94 15.01 2.83 -6.91
N LYS A 95 14.53 3.51 -5.85
CA LYS A 95 14.69 4.96 -5.69
C LYS A 95 16.16 5.36 -5.51
N GLU A 96 16.95 4.57 -4.78
CA GLU A 96 18.37 4.86 -4.55
C GLU A 96 19.27 4.71 -5.80
N LYS A 97 18.76 4.10 -6.88
CA LYS A 97 19.48 3.91 -8.14
C LYS A 97 19.26 5.05 -9.16
N LEU A 98 18.35 5.97 -8.86
CA LEU A 98 17.99 7.13 -9.69
C LEU A 98 18.72 8.39 -9.22
#